data_AF-A0A814AC92-F1
#
_entry.id   AF-A0A814AC92-F1
#
_cell.length_a   1.000
_cell.length_b   1.000
_cell.length_c   1.000
_cell.angle_alpha   90.00
_cell.angle_beta   90.00
_cell.angle_gamma   90.00
#
_symmetry.space_group_name_H-M   'P 1'
#
loop_
_entity.id
_entity.type
_entity.pdbx_description
1 polymer ?
#
loop_
_entity_poly.entity_id
_entity_poly.type
_entity_poly.pdbx_seq_one_letter_code
_entity_poly.pdbx_strand_id
1 'polypeptide(L)' 'MCQRAKSTVSKRKGELKYLKPSRPNEIVTMDIAGPFPISNLGNSHILIIVCAFTKFSRAIGMHKTTAEVIAAILID' A
#
# COMPACT_ATOMS: atom_id res chain seq x y z
N MET A 1 34.40 -0.01 20.22
CA MET A 1 33.96 0.99 19.21
C MET A 1 33.60 0.35 17.87
N CYS A 2 34.45 -0.49 17.26
CA CYS A 2 34.24 -1.03 15.91
C CYS A 2 32.93 -1.84 15.69
N GLN A 3 32.45 -2.57 16.71
CA GLN A 3 31.19 -3.33 16.61
C GLN A 3 29.92 -2.45 16.56
N ARG A 4 29.99 -1.18 16.97
CA ARG A 4 28.87 -0.23 16.85
C ARG A 4 28.77 0.42 15.47
N ALA A 5 29.91 0.51 14.77
CA ALA A 5 29.99 1.07 13.41
C ALA A 5 29.76 0.01 12.32
N LYS A 6 29.78 -1.28 12.70
CA LYS A 6 29.50 -2.37 11.76
C LYS A 6 27.99 -2.39 11.49
N SER A 7 27.59 -2.29 10.22
CA SER A 7 26.21 -2.58 9.83
C SER A 7 25.90 -3.99 10.34
N THR A 8 24.99 -4.09 11.29
CA THR A 8 24.58 -5.38 11.82
C THR A 8 24.09 -6.22 10.65
N VAL A 9 24.58 -7.46 10.54
CA VAL A 9 24.10 -8.39 9.52
C VAL A 9 22.58 -8.38 9.56
N SER A 10 21.96 -8.13 8.40
CA SER A 10 20.51 -8.03 8.26
C SER A 10 19.84 -9.17 9.00
N LYS A 11 18.97 -8.85 9.97
CA LYS A 11 18.13 -9.86 10.65
C LYS A 11 17.46 -10.70 9.56
N ARG A 12 17.38 -12.03 9.74
CA ARG A 12 16.67 -12.90 8.81
C ARG A 12 15.29 -12.28 8.52
N LYS A 13 15.02 -11.98 7.25
CA LYS A 13 13.72 -11.43 6.84
C LYS A 13 12.64 -12.46 7.15
N GLY A 14 11.47 -12.01 7.60
CA GLY A 14 10.32 -12.88 7.80
C GLY A 14 9.92 -13.58 6.50
N GLU A 15 9.32 -14.76 6.61
CA GLU A 15 8.81 -15.51 5.46
C GLU A 15 7.63 -14.77 4.82
N LEU A 16 7.71 -14.55 3.50
CA LEU A 16 6.60 -14.01 2.72
C LEU A 16 5.61 -15.13 2.41
N LYS A 17 4.36 -14.97 2.86
CA LYS A 17 3.28 -15.92 2.54
C LYS A 17 2.54 -15.49 1.28
N TYR A 18 2.33 -16.44 0.38
CA TYR A 18 1.52 -16.21 -0.81
C TYR A 18 0.02 -16.14 -0.46
N LEU A 19 -0.66 -15.11 -0.97
CA LEU A 19 -2.11 -14.95 -0.81
C LEU A 19 -2.83 -15.90 -1.78
N LYS A 20 -3.69 -16.78 -1.26
CA LYS A 20 -4.47 -17.75 -2.05
C LYS A 20 -5.97 -17.47 -1.99
N PRO A 21 -6.47 -16.37 -2.57
CA PRO A 21 -7.91 -16.16 -2.67
C PRO A 21 -8.53 -17.16 -3.67
N SER A 22 -9.77 -17.54 -3.41
CA SER A 22 -10.58 -18.47 -4.22
C SER A 22 -11.63 -17.78 -5.08
N ARG A 23 -11.97 -16.52 -4.77
CA ARG A 23 -12.96 -15.72 -5.51
C ARG A 23 -12.61 -14.24 -5.55
N PRO A 24 -13.18 -13.46 -6.50
CA PRO A 24 -13.02 -12.01 -6.54
C PRO A 24 -13.40 -11.36 -5.19
N ASN A 25 -12.64 -10.33 -4.81
CA ASN A 25 -12.82 -9.52 -3.60
C ASN A 25 -12.73 -10.26 -2.25
N GLU A 26 -12.29 -11.54 -2.22
CA GLU A 26 -12.05 -12.25 -0.96
C GLU A 26 -10.87 -11.68 -0.18
N ILE A 27 -9.79 -11.35 -0.89
CA ILE A 27 -8.62 -10.67 -0.33
C ILE A 27 -8.36 -9.45 -1.19
N VAL A 28 -8.34 -8.28 -0.54
CA VAL A 28 -7.97 -7.01 -1.14
C VAL A 28 -6.75 -6.48 -0.41
N THR A 29 -5.74 -6.06 -1.15
CA THR A 29 -4.55 -5.41 -0.63
C THR A 29 -4.58 -3.93 -0.99
N MET A 30 -4.21 -3.07 -0.05
CA MET A 30 -4.20 -1.63 -0.24
C MET A 30 -2.84 -1.06 0.14
N ASP A 31 -2.40 -0.04 -0.58
CA ASP A 31 -1.19 0.72 -0.25
C ASP A 31 -1.35 2.19 -0.67
N ILE A 32 -0.55 3.07 -0.05
CA ILE A 32 -0.52 4.49 -0.36
C ILE A 32 0.85 4.83 -0.94
N ALA A 33 0.86 5.32 -2.17
CA ALA A 33 2.08 5.83 -2.78
C ALA A 33 2.13 7.36 -2.65
N GLY A 34 3.29 7.88 -2.23
CA GLY A 34 3.56 9.31 -2.13
C GLY A 34 4.53 9.67 -1.00
N PRO A 35 4.77 10.97 -0.78
CA PRO A 35 4.17 12.09 -1.52
C PRO A 35 4.77 12.28 -2.92
N PHE A 36 3.94 12.70 -3.86
CA PHE A 36 4.28 13.11 -5.23
C PHE A 36 4.16 14.63 -5.41
N PRO A 37 4.69 15.20 -6.51
CA PRO A 37 4.34 16.56 -6.91
C PRO A 37 2.82 16.74 -6.97
N ILE A 38 2.36 17.87 -6.47
CA ILE A 38 0.92 18.18 -6.40
C ILE A 38 0.39 18.29 -7.84
N SER A 39 -0.61 17.49 -8.16
CA SER A 39 -1.30 17.55 -9.46
C SER A 39 -2.15 18.82 -9.58
N ASN A 40 -2.63 19.15 -10.78
CA ASN A 40 -3.53 20.30 -11.01
C ASN A 40 -4.81 20.23 -10.17
N LEU A 41 -5.22 19.02 -9.80
CA LEU A 41 -6.38 18.80 -8.95
C LEU A 41 -6.06 18.89 -7.46
N GLY A 42 -4.80 19.05 -7.05
CA GLY A 42 -4.38 19.15 -5.65
C GLY A 42 -3.99 17.83 -4.98
N ASN A 43 -3.98 16.72 -5.70
CA ASN A 43 -3.60 15.41 -5.17
C ASN A 43 -2.07 15.27 -5.06
N SER A 44 -1.60 14.70 -3.95
CA SER A 44 -0.18 14.41 -3.67
C SER A 44 0.08 12.94 -3.35
N HIS A 45 -0.96 12.12 -3.21
CA HIS A 45 -0.86 10.70 -2.93
C HIS A 45 -1.75 9.90 -3.87
N ILE A 46 -1.50 8.60 -3.97
CA ILE A 46 -2.34 7.66 -4.72
C ILE A 46 -2.70 6.51 -3.78
N LEU A 47 -3.98 6.21 -3.63
CA LEU A 47 -4.45 4.97 -3.01
C LEU A 47 -4.50 3.89 -4.08
N ILE A 48 -3.77 2.81 -3.87
CA ILE A 48 -3.81 1.63 -4.73
C ILE A 48 -4.61 0.56 -4.01
N ILE A 49 -5.66 0.05 -4.66
CA ILE A 49 -6.49 -1.05 -4.17
C ILE A 49 -6.40 -2.18 -5.18
N VAL A 50 -6.03 -3.38 -4.74
CA VAL A 50 -5.83 -4.53 -5.63
C VAL A 50 -6.61 -5.72 -5.11
N CYS A 51 -7.47 -6.28 -5.97
CA CYS A 51 -8.05 -7.59 -5.72
C CYS A 51 -6.98 -8.67 -5.92
N ALA A 52 -6.66 -9.43 -4.87
CA ALA A 52 -5.60 -10.44 -4.95
C ALA A 52 -5.95 -11.61 -5.89
N PHE A 53 -7.24 -11.84 -6.18
CA PHE A 53 -7.71 -12.91 -7.07
C PHE A 53 -7.59 -12.51 -8.55
N THR A 54 -8.32 -11.46 -8.94
CA THR A 54 -8.37 -11.03 -10.35
C THR A 54 -7.16 -10.20 -10.79
N LYS A 55 -6.37 -9.72 -9.83
CA LYS A 55 -5.33 -8.69 -10.03
C LYS A 55 -5.87 -7.36 -10.58
N PHE A 56 -7.19 -7.17 -10.56
CA PHE A 56 -7.80 -5.89 -10.87
C PHE A 56 -7.33 -4.85 -9.85
N SER A 57 -6.78 -3.74 -10.36
CA SER A 57 -6.28 -2.64 -9.56
C SER A 57 -7.04 -1.35 -9.84
N ARG A 58 -7.31 -0.59 -8.78
CA ARG A 58 -7.85 0.76 -8.84
C ARG A 58 -6.84 1.71 -8.20
N ALA A 59 -6.52 2.78 -8.91
CA ALA A 59 -5.63 3.84 -8.43
C ALA A 59 -6.43 5.14 -8.29
N ILE A 60 -6.43 5.73 -7.10
CA ILE A 60 -7.26 6.89 -6.77
C ILE A 60 -6.35 8.01 -6.25
N GLY A 61 -6.40 9.18 -6.89
CA GLY A 61 -5.67 10.36 -6.44
C GLY A 61 -6.23 10.86 -5.11
N MET A 62 -5.35 11.18 -4.16
CA MET A 62 -5.71 11.64 -2.83
C MET A 62 -5.02 12.95 -2.46
N HIS A 63 -5.82 13.85 -1.88
CA HIS A 63 -5.36 15.05 -1.20
C HIS A 63 -5.00 14.80 0.27
N LYS A 64 -5.76 13.91 0.91
CA LYS A 64 -5.65 13.55 2.32
C LYS A 64 -5.59 12.03 2.45
N THR A 65 -4.69 11.55 3.29
CA THR A 65 -4.44 10.11 3.51
C THR A 65 -5.01 9.62 4.86
N THR A 66 -6.07 10.26 5.35
CA THR A 66 -6.66 9.91 6.65
C THR A 66 -7.49 8.64 6.55
N ALA A 67 -7.66 7.94 7.67
CA ALA A 67 -8.40 6.68 7.72
C ALA A 67 -9.86 6.84 7.28
N GLU A 68 -10.48 7.97 7.60
CA GLU A 68 -11.88 8.27 7.26
C GLU A 68 -12.07 8.38 5.74
N VAL A 69 -11.14 9.07 5.05
CA VAL A 69 -11.18 9.21 3.59
C VAL A 69 -10.99 7.85 2.91
N ILE A 70 -10.03 7.06 3.39
CA ILE A 70 -9.76 5.72 2.84
C ILE A 70 -10.94 4.77 3.07
N ALA A 71 -11.55 4.81 4.26
CA ALA A 71 -12.73 4.02 4.58
C ALA A 71 -13.93 4.40 3.70
N ALA A 72 -14.16 5.69 3.47
CA ALA A 72 -15.23 6.16 2.59
C ALA A 72 -15.04 5.64 1.15
N ILE A 73 -13.81 5.66 0.63
CA ILE A 73 -13.48 5.14 -0.71
C ILE A 73 -13.71 3.63 -0.82
N LEU A 74 -13.50 2.87 0.26
CA LEU A 74 -13.64 1.41 0.24
C LEU A 74 -15.10 0.94 0.25
N ILE A 75 -16.01 1.75 0.79
CA ILE A 75 -17.42 1.42 0.97
C ILE A 75 -18.28 1.92 -0.22
N ASP A 76 -17.73 2.78 -1.08
CA ASP A 76 -18.34 3.33 -2.30
C ASP A 76 -18.37 2.31 -3.46
#